data_AF-A0A8X8KLC9-F1
#
_entry.id   AF-A0A8X8KLC9-F1
#
_cell.length_a   1.000
_cell.length_b   1.000
_cell.length_c   1.000
_cell.angle_alpha   90.00
_cell.angle_beta   90.00
_cell.angle_gamma   90.00
#
_symmetry.space_group_name_H-M   'P 1'
#
loop_
_entity.id
_entity.type
_entity.pdbx_description
1 polymer ?
#
loop_
_entity_poly.entity_id
_entity_poly.type
_entity_poly.pdbx_seq_one_letter_code
_entity_poly.pdbx_strand_id
1 'polypeptide(L)'
;MLGTMLRGVGRVQLVLAALALAVLFCEPTARRYGDRIQVALPLIAWGCAALNRSGPEYFARFVTMMTVLHGTKHGLGDAPINRRPSGGTEGFPSGHTAAAAFGASALVHDCIAASPGAKAVVVIAAAYVGGSRIEAGAHNIWQVLAGGLLGWGADRVLRRDHRLRARIAARALVLRGHGLRVLRRIRAASLRGLAAAVAMAAALWAGTARAEIELSLYGGVQTAPHSTIRHPTLGNDFVQWQGDSFAMPPYYGLRATWWRNARFGYGVEFNHAKVYARDPLSHGYEKLEFTDGLNLVTLNVWRRWQGGRLTPYVGAGLGIAVPHVEVEPVGQVLTYGYQVTGPALQLVAGASLPLNGNWALFGEWKGTWSRHKADLDSGGTLSTEIITNALNIGVSYRF
;
A
#
# COMPACT_ATOMS: atom_id res chain seq x y z
N MET A 1 -16.12 -16.90 -32.52
CA MET A 1 -15.57 -15.59 -32.12
C MET A 1 -15.31 -15.45 -30.61
N LEU A 2 -16.04 -16.14 -29.73
CA LEU A 2 -15.76 -16.10 -28.26
C LEU A 2 -14.45 -16.82 -27.85
N GLY A 3 -14.10 -17.92 -28.53
CA GLY A 3 -12.92 -18.74 -28.19
C GLY A 3 -11.56 -18.14 -28.55
N THR A 4 -11.52 -17.09 -29.38
CA THR A 4 -10.30 -16.35 -29.75
C THR A 4 -10.06 -15.12 -28.85
N MET A 5 -11.10 -14.51 -28.27
CA MET A 5 -10.96 -13.43 -27.29
C MET A 5 -10.35 -13.91 -25.95
N LEU A 6 -10.66 -15.14 -25.52
CA LEU A 6 -10.16 -15.71 -24.26
C LEU A 6 -8.69 -16.16 -24.31
N ARG A 7 -8.08 -16.30 -25.49
CA ARG A 7 -6.68 -16.75 -25.64
C ARG A 7 -5.64 -15.67 -25.31
N GLY A 8 -6.06 -14.42 -25.10
CA GLY A 8 -5.17 -13.29 -24.78
C GLY A 8 -5.26 -12.80 -23.32
N VAL A 9 -6.14 -13.36 -22.49
CA VAL A 9 -6.33 -12.87 -21.11
C VAL A 9 -5.32 -13.54 -20.18
N GLY A 10 -4.25 -12.82 -19.86
CA GLY A 10 -3.24 -13.27 -18.90
C GLY A 10 -3.74 -13.25 -17.46
N ARG A 11 -3.02 -13.95 -16.57
CA ARG A 11 -3.33 -14.02 -15.13
C ARG A 11 -3.43 -12.64 -14.47
N VAL A 12 -2.63 -11.68 -14.95
CA VAL A 12 -2.67 -10.29 -14.47
C VAL A 12 -4.03 -9.65 -14.73
N GLN A 13 -4.55 -9.77 -15.95
CA GLN A 13 -5.85 -9.21 -16.34
C GLN A 13 -6.98 -9.85 -15.53
N LEU A 14 -6.93 -11.17 -15.29
CA LEU A 14 -7.92 -11.86 -14.45
C LEU A 14 -7.90 -11.37 -13.00
N VAL A 15 -6.72 -11.20 -12.40
CA VAL A 15 -6.57 -10.69 -11.03
C VAL A 15 -7.11 -9.27 -10.92
N LEU A 16 -6.74 -8.38 -11.85
CA LEU A 16 -7.20 -6.99 -11.85
C LEU A 16 -8.70 -6.88 -12.10
N ALA A 17 -9.25 -7.67 -13.04
CA ALA A 17 -10.67 -7.68 -13.32
C ALA A 17 -11.48 -8.22 -12.13
N ALA A 18 -11.02 -9.29 -11.47
CA ALA A 18 -11.68 -9.83 -10.29
C ALA A 18 -11.66 -8.83 -9.12
N LEU A 19 -10.55 -8.12 -8.92
CA LEU A 19 -10.44 -7.09 -7.90
C LEU A 19 -11.33 -5.87 -8.20
N ALA A 20 -11.38 -5.43 -9.47
CA ALA A 20 -12.28 -4.36 -9.91
C ALA A 20 -13.76 -4.77 -9.72
N LEU A 21 -14.12 -6.00 -10.12
CA LEU A 21 -15.47 -6.52 -9.96
C LEU A 21 -15.91 -6.57 -8.48
N ALA A 22 -14.98 -6.87 -7.57
CA ALA A 22 -15.27 -6.88 -6.14
C ALA A 22 -15.75 -5.52 -5.61
N VAL A 23 -15.33 -4.41 -6.23
CA VAL A 23 -15.68 -3.06 -5.78
C VAL A 23 -16.77 -2.39 -6.63
N LEU A 24 -16.97 -2.77 -7.89
CA LEU A 24 -17.88 -2.09 -8.83
C LEU A 24 -19.35 -2.01 -8.39
N PHE A 25 -19.85 -2.98 -7.62
CA PHE A 25 -21.24 -3.04 -7.17
C PHE A 25 -21.39 -2.83 -5.66
N CYS A 26 -20.49 -2.06 -5.06
CA CYS A 26 -20.53 -1.78 -3.62
C CYS A 26 -21.07 -0.40 -3.35
N GLU A 27 -21.80 -0.25 -2.25
CA GLU A 27 -22.03 1.06 -1.65
C GLU A 27 -20.68 1.77 -1.47
N PRO A 28 -20.58 3.06 -1.86
CA PRO A 28 -19.33 3.78 -1.95
C PRO A 28 -18.83 4.28 -0.59
N THR A 29 -18.62 3.35 0.35
CA THR A 29 -18.02 3.64 1.65
C THR A 29 -16.70 2.88 1.81
N ALA A 30 -15.71 3.52 2.42
CA ALA A 30 -14.38 2.94 2.52
C ALA A 30 -14.36 1.66 3.36
N ARG A 31 -15.19 1.59 4.40
CA ARG A 31 -15.43 0.37 5.18
C ARG A 31 -15.92 -0.78 4.30
N ARG A 32 -16.93 -0.56 3.45
CA ARG A 32 -17.50 -1.61 2.59
C ARG A 32 -16.55 -2.05 1.49
N TYR A 33 -15.82 -1.12 0.88
CA TYR A 33 -14.75 -1.46 -0.07
C TYR A 33 -13.67 -2.31 0.61
N GLY A 34 -13.23 -1.92 1.81
CA GLY A 34 -12.28 -2.70 2.60
C GLY A 34 -12.78 -4.10 2.94
N ASP A 35 -14.06 -4.24 3.32
CA ASP A 35 -14.69 -5.54 3.61
C ASP A 35 -14.75 -6.46 2.39
N ARG A 36 -14.90 -5.91 1.18
CA ARG A 36 -14.87 -6.72 -0.04
C ARG A 36 -13.47 -7.06 -0.47
N ILE A 37 -12.55 -6.10 -0.42
CA ILE A 37 -11.15 -6.30 -0.82
C ILE A 37 -10.47 -7.33 0.10
N GLN A 38 -10.75 -7.32 1.42
CA GLN A 38 -10.16 -8.30 2.34
C GLN A 38 -10.49 -9.75 1.95
N VAL A 39 -11.67 -9.98 1.34
CA VAL A 39 -12.16 -11.30 0.95
C VAL A 39 -11.68 -11.62 -0.47
N ALA A 40 -11.76 -10.65 -1.37
CA ALA A 40 -11.35 -10.80 -2.76
C ALA A 40 -9.89 -11.20 -2.88
N LEU A 41 -8.97 -10.51 -2.19
CA LEU A 41 -7.53 -10.78 -2.29
C LEU A 41 -7.15 -12.25 -1.99
N PRO A 42 -7.50 -12.83 -0.83
CA PRO A 42 -7.17 -14.22 -0.53
C PRO A 42 -7.93 -15.23 -1.39
N LEU A 43 -9.14 -14.93 -1.87
CA LEU A 43 -9.87 -15.82 -2.78
C LEU A 43 -9.25 -15.86 -4.18
N ILE A 44 -8.88 -14.70 -4.73
CA ILE A 44 -8.20 -14.61 -6.02
C ILE A 44 -6.83 -15.32 -5.93
N ALA A 45 -6.11 -15.12 -4.82
CA ALA A 45 -4.86 -15.82 -4.53
C ALA A 45 -5.05 -17.34 -4.47
N TRP A 46 -6.11 -17.82 -3.80
CA TRP A 46 -6.42 -19.25 -3.75
C TRP A 46 -6.77 -19.82 -5.12
N GLY A 47 -7.56 -19.11 -5.93
CA GLY A 47 -7.87 -19.50 -7.30
C GLY A 47 -6.59 -19.63 -8.15
N CYS A 48 -5.66 -18.69 -8.01
CA CYS A 48 -4.37 -18.79 -8.68
C CYS A 48 -3.50 -19.94 -8.14
N ALA A 49 -3.48 -20.17 -6.82
CA ALA A 49 -2.79 -21.31 -6.21
C ALA A 49 -3.36 -22.65 -6.70
N ALA A 50 -4.68 -22.75 -6.89
CA ALA A 50 -5.33 -23.92 -7.46
C ALA A 50 -4.87 -24.18 -8.90
N LEU A 51 -4.77 -23.13 -9.74
CA LEU A 51 -4.20 -23.23 -11.09
C LEU A 51 -2.73 -23.66 -11.09
N ASN A 52 -2.00 -23.37 -10.02
CA ASN A 52 -0.61 -23.78 -9.80
C ASN A 52 -0.49 -25.12 -9.04
N ARG A 53 -1.60 -25.85 -8.82
CA ARG A 53 -1.66 -27.11 -8.05
C ARG A 53 -1.18 -27.01 -6.59
N SER A 54 -1.15 -25.80 -6.02
CA SER A 54 -0.79 -25.52 -4.62
C SER A 54 -1.98 -25.05 -3.77
N GLY A 55 -3.20 -25.12 -4.31
CA GLY A 55 -4.44 -24.69 -3.64
C GLY A 55 -4.65 -25.23 -2.22
N PRO A 56 -4.53 -26.56 -1.98
CA PRO A 56 -4.66 -27.12 -0.62
C PRO A 56 -3.59 -26.62 0.35
N GLU A 57 -2.35 -26.42 -0.12
CA GLU A 57 -1.26 -25.86 0.71
C GLU A 57 -1.53 -24.40 1.06
N TYR A 58 -1.98 -23.59 0.09
CA TYR A 58 -2.40 -22.22 0.33
C TYR A 58 -3.52 -22.14 1.38
N PHE A 59 -4.55 -22.96 1.22
CA PHE A 59 -5.68 -23.01 2.14
C PHE A 59 -5.24 -23.40 3.57
N ALA A 60 -4.39 -24.42 3.70
CA ALA A 60 -3.85 -24.82 5.00
C ALA A 60 -3.07 -23.69 5.70
N ARG A 61 -2.27 -22.93 4.97
CA ARG A 61 -1.54 -21.76 5.50
C ARG A 61 -2.49 -20.65 5.94
N PHE A 62 -3.54 -20.38 5.15
CA PHE A 62 -4.57 -19.39 5.48
C PHE A 62 -5.34 -19.78 6.75
N VAL A 63 -5.78 -21.04 6.86
CA VAL A 63 -6.44 -21.56 8.06
C VAL A 63 -5.52 -21.46 9.27
N THR A 64 -4.24 -21.84 9.13
CA THR A 64 -3.26 -21.72 10.22
C THR A 64 -3.12 -20.28 10.70
N MET A 65 -3.01 -19.32 9.78
CA MET A 65 -2.98 -17.89 10.10
C MET A 65 -4.24 -17.46 10.86
N MET A 66 -5.42 -17.85 10.37
CA MET A 66 -6.70 -17.49 10.99
C MET A 66 -6.85 -18.09 12.38
N THR A 67 -6.39 -19.32 12.61
CA THR A 67 -6.36 -19.94 13.94
C THR A 67 -5.47 -19.16 14.90
N VAL A 68 -4.25 -18.81 14.49
CA VAL A 68 -3.33 -18.00 15.31
C VAL A 68 -3.95 -16.62 15.61
N LEU A 69 -4.55 -15.99 14.60
CA LEU A 69 -5.17 -14.69 14.71
C LEU A 69 -6.34 -14.68 15.72
N HIS A 70 -7.28 -15.61 15.58
CA HIS A 70 -8.44 -15.68 16.47
C HIS A 70 -8.04 -16.16 17.87
N GLY A 71 -7.11 -17.11 17.97
CA GLY A 71 -6.56 -17.55 19.25
C GLY A 71 -5.88 -16.40 20.01
N THR A 72 -5.13 -15.54 19.31
CA THR A 72 -4.51 -14.35 19.90
C THR A 72 -5.55 -13.36 20.39
N LYS A 73 -6.57 -13.05 19.58
CA LYS A 73 -7.66 -12.12 19.94
C LYS A 73 -8.41 -12.56 21.21
N HIS A 74 -8.80 -13.83 21.27
CA HIS A 74 -9.55 -14.36 22.41
C HIS A 74 -8.64 -14.50 23.64
N GLY A 75 -7.40 -14.96 23.45
CA GLY A 75 -6.44 -15.16 24.55
C GLY A 75 -5.98 -13.86 25.22
N LEU A 76 -6.03 -12.72 24.51
CA LEU A 76 -5.64 -11.42 25.06
C LEU A 76 -6.72 -10.78 25.94
N GLY A 77 -7.99 -11.22 25.87
CA GLY A 77 -9.08 -10.68 26.69
C GLY A 77 -9.14 -9.14 26.68
N ASP A 78 -9.17 -8.54 27.87
CA ASP A 78 -9.26 -7.09 28.08
C ASP A 78 -7.92 -6.33 28.02
N ALA A 79 -6.84 -7.01 27.63
CA ALA A 79 -5.52 -6.39 27.55
C ALA A 79 -5.56 -5.08 26.74
N PRO A 80 -4.83 -4.02 27.15
CA PRO A 80 -4.92 -2.72 26.49
C PRO A 80 -4.68 -2.77 24.97
N ILE A 81 -3.74 -3.62 24.52
CA ILE A 81 -3.44 -3.80 23.10
C ILE A 81 -4.61 -4.39 22.31
N ASN A 82 -5.49 -5.15 22.97
CA ASN A 82 -6.63 -5.83 22.39
C ASN A 82 -7.93 -4.99 22.42
N ARG A 83 -7.89 -3.78 22.99
CA ARG A 83 -9.05 -2.87 22.99
C ARG A 83 -9.18 -2.16 21.65
N ARG A 84 -10.40 -2.05 21.13
CA ARG A 84 -10.68 -1.34 19.88
C ARG A 84 -10.89 0.15 20.14
N PRO A 85 -10.47 1.05 19.22
CA PRO A 85 -10.77 2.48 19.35
C PRO A 85 -12.27 2.79 19.44
N SER A 86 -13.11 2.06 18.70
CA SER A 86 -14.58 2.18 18.73
C SER A 86 -15.25 1.62 19.99
N GLY A 87 -14.48 1.08 20.94
CA GLY A 87 -15.00 0.31 22.07
C GLY A 87 -15.07 -1.21 21.81
N GLY A 88 -15.02 -1.98 22.89
CA GLY A 88 -14.95 -3.45 22.87
C GLY A 88 -13.52 -4.01 22.80
N THR A 89 -13.41 -5.34 22.85
CA THR A 89 -12.16 -6.10 22.82
C THR A 89 -11.94 -6.79 21.46
N GLU A 90 -10.96 -7.70 21.38
CA GLU A 90 -10.59 -8.43 20.17
C GLU A 90 -10.03 -7.55 19.04
N GLY A 91 -9.40 -6.44 19.38
CA GLY A 91 -8.73 -5.54 18.46
C GLY A 91 -7.42 -6.10 17.90
N PHE A 92 -6.69 -6.96 18.62
CA PHE A 92 -5.33 -7.35 18.23
C PHE A 92 -5.19 -8.84 17.86
N PRO A 93 -4.56 -9.16 16.71
CA PRO A 93 -4.22 -8.28 15.59
C PRO A 93 -5.43 -8.03 14.66
N SER A 94 -5.35 -7.09 13.72
CA SER A 94 -6.42 -6.85 12.74
C SER A 94 -6.64 -8.05 11.82
N GLY A 95 -7.82 -8.68 11.92
CA GLY A 95 -8.25 -9.80 11.08
C GLY A 95 -8.32 -9.44 9.60
N HIS A 96 -8.88 -8.26 9.33
CA HIS A 96 -9.10 -7.80 7.97
C HIS A 96 -7.78 -7.55 7.25
N THR A 97 -6.86 -6.89 7.95
CA THR A 97 -5.53 -6.60 7.41
C THR A 97 -4.72 -7.87 7.23
N ALA A 98 -4.80 -8.84 8.14
CA ALA A 98 -4.09 -10.11 8.00
C ALA A 98 -4.55 -10.91 6.77
N ALA A 99 -5.86 -11.05 6.57
CA ALA A 99 -6.40 -11.77 5.41
C ALA A 99 -6.02 -11.08 4.08
N ALA A 100 -6.15 -9.75 4.02
CA ALA A 100 -5.77 -8.97 2.86
C ALA A 100 -4.27 -9.07 2.55
N ALA A 101 -3.42 -8.91 3.57
CA ALA A 101 -1.97 -9.00 3.43
C ALA A 101 -1.55 -10.41 2.99
N PHE A 102 -2.14 -11.48 3.55
CA PHE A 102 -1.87 -12.86 3.15
C PHE A 102 -2.18 -13.09 1.66
N GLY A 103 -3.37 -12.69 1.21
CA GLY A 103 -3.78 -12.82 -0.19
C GLY A 103 -2.92 -12.00 -1.16
N ALA A 104 -2.67 -10.73 -0.82
CA ALA A 104 -1.81 -9.85 -1.62
C ALA A 104 -0.37 -10.38 -1.72
N SER A 105 0.16 -10.83 -0.59
CA SER A 105 1.47 -11.47 -0.47
C SER A 105 1.57 -12.64 -1.46
N ALA A 106 0.61 -13.57 -1.50
CA ALA A 106 0.62 -14.69 -2.44
C ALA A 106 0.51 -14.25 -3.91
N LEU A 107 -0.41 -13.34 -4.24
CA LEU A 107 -0.59 -12.85 -5.61
C LEU A 107 0.69 -12.24 -6.18
N VAL A 108 1.30 -11.33 -5.42
CA VAL A 108 2.51 -10.60 -5.80
C VAL A 108 3.66 -11.54 -6.16
N HIS A 109 3.76 -12.70 -5.49
CA HIS A 109 4.87 -13.62 -5.67
C HIS A 109 4.57 -14.79 -6.61
N ASP A 110 3.34 -15.29 -6.65
CA ASP A 110 3.00 -16.54 -7.35
C ASP A 110 2.23 -16.34 -8.66
N CYS A 111 1.56 -15.19 -8.84
CA CYS A 111 0.53 -15.01 -9.88
C CYS A 111 0.83 -13.85 -10.81
N ILE A 112 1.25 -12.72 -10.25
CA ILE A 112 1.50 -11.48 -10.98
C ILE A 112 2.98 -11.05 -10.83
N ALA A 113 3.87 -12.01 -10.58
CA ALA A 113 5.29 -11.80 -10.34
C ALA A 113 6.01 -11.00 -11.44
N ALA A 114 5.53 -11.10 -12.69
CA ALA A 114 6.11 -10.41 -13.84
C ALA A 114 5.52 -9.00 -14.09
N SER A 115 4.48 -8.57 -13.37
CA SER A 115 3.80 -7.28 -13.59
C SER A 115 3.96 -6.32 -12.41
N PRO A 116 4.95 -5.41 -12.47
CA PRO A 116 5.14 -4.32 -11.52
C PRO A 116 3.86 -3.55 -11.16
N GLY A 117 3.10 -3.12 -12.17
CA GLY A 117 1.89 -2.32 -11.97
C GLY A 117 0.81 -3.09 -11.23
N ALA A 118 0.58 -4.36 -11.59
CA ALA A 118 -0.40 -5.19 -10.90
C ALA A 118 0.00 -5.46 -9.44
N LYS A 119 1.30 -5.64 -9.16
CA LYS A 119 1.79 -5.78 -7.78
C LYS A 119 1.48 -4.55 -6.96
N ALA A 120 1.74 -3.36 -7.51
CA ALA A 120 1.42 -2.10 -6.83
C ALA A 120 -0.08 -2.00 -6.52
N VAL A 121 -0.95 -2.29 -7.49
CA VAL A 121 -2.41 -2.29 -7.29
C VAL A 121 -2.82 -3.23 -6.16
N VAL A 122 -2.31 -4.47 -6.15
CA VAL A 122 -2.65 -5.47 -5.12
C VAL A 122 -2.14 -5.08 -3.73
N VAL A 123 -0.92 -4.53 -3.63
CA VAL A 123 -0.36 -4.05 -2.36
C VAL A 123 -1.14 -2.84 -1.84
N ILE A 124 -1.48 -1.89 -2.71
CA ILE A 124 -2.30 -0.72 -2.37
C ILE A 124 -3.69 -1.17 -1.90
N ALA A 125 -4.30 -2.14 -2.58
CA ALA A 125 -5.59 -2.70 -2.17
C ALA A 125 -5.52 -3.33 -0.77
N ALA A 126 -4.46 -4.08 -0.44
CA ALA A 126 -4.27 -4.62 0.91
C ALA A 126 -4.04 -3.53 1.97
N ALA A 127 -3.26 -2.49 1.63
CA ALA A 127 -3.06 -1.34 2.51
C ALA A 127 -4.37 -0.59 2.76
N TYR A 128 -5.21 -0.44 1.72
CA TYR A 128 -6.52 0.17 1.80
C TYR A 128 -7.45 -0.56 2.79
N VAL A 129 -7.42 -1.90 2.83
CA VAL A 129 -8.15 -2.68 3.84
C VAL A 129 -7.73 -2.26 5.26
N GLY A 130 -6.42 -2.12 5.51
CA GLY A 130 -5.90 -1.62 6.78
C GLY A 130 -6.37 -0.20 7.09
N GLY A 131 -6.25 0.72 6.14
CA GLY A 131 -6.74 2.11 6.27
C GLY A 131 -8.22 2.17 6.63
N SER A 132 -9.07 1.41 5.93
CA SER A 132 -10.51 1.36 6.18
C SER A 132 -10.87 0.89 7.60
N ARG A 133 -9.99 0.13 8.26
CA ARG A 133 -10.21 -0.33 9.65
C ARG A 133 -9.84 0.72 10.68
N ILE A 134 -8.87 1.58 10.37
CA ILE A 134 -8.48 2.70 11.22
C ILE A 134 -9.57 3.75 11.17
N GLU A 135 -9.99 4.10 9.97
CA GLU A 135 -11.10 5.03 9.71
C GLU A 135 -12.40 4.60 10.39
N ALA A 136 -12.78 3.32 10.28
CA ALA A 136 -13.99 2.82 10.94
C ALA A 136 -13.89 2.74 12.48
N GLY A 137 -12.80 3.23 13.09
CA GLY A 137 -12.50 3.09 14.52
C GLY A 137 -12.30 1.63 14.98
N ALA A 138 -12.29 0.67 14.06
CA ALA A 138 -12.29 -0.75 14.38
C ALA A 138 -10.95 -1.24 14.89
N HIS A 139 -9.85 -0.62 14.43
CA HIS A 139 -8.49 -0.98 14.80
C HIS A 139 -7.56 0.24 14.87
N ASN A 140 -6.61 0.25 15.80
CA ASN A 140 -5.51 1.22 15.77
C ASN A 140 -4.38 0.77 14.81
N ILE A 141 -3.41 1.65 14.54
CA ILE A 141 -2.32 1.37 13.61
C ILE A 141 -1.48 0.14 14.03
N TRP A 142 -1.25 -0.07 15.32
CA TRP A 142 -0.46 -1.21 15.81
C TRP A 142 -1.17 -2.55 15.56
N GLN A 143 -2.49 -2.58 15.78
CA GLN A 143 -3.33 -3.73 15.46
C GLN A 143 -3.33 -4.03 13.95
N VAL A 144 -3.39 -2.98 13.11
CA VAL A 144 -3.33 -3.09 11.65
C VAL A 144 -1.96 -3.59 11.19
N LEU A 145 -0.86 -3.00 11.65
CA LEU A 145 0.51 -3.42 11.30
C LEU A 145 0.80 -4.85 11.75
N ALA A 146 0.39 -5.23 12.97
CA ALA A 146 0.51 -6.60 13.44
C ALA A 146 -0.30 -7.59 12.60
N GLY A 147 -1.52 -7.20 12.18
CA GLY A 147 -2.32 -7.98 11.24
C GLY A 147 -1.61 -8.16 9.91
N GLY A 148 -1.11 -7.08 9.31
CA GLY A 148 -0.37 -7.11 8.05
C GLY A 148 0.88 -7.99 8.11
N LEU A 149 1.67 -7.87 9.19
CA LEU A 149 2.86 -8.68 9.43
C LEU A 149 2.52 -10.16 9.62
N LEU A 150 1.48 -10.47 10.41
CA LEU A 150 1.01 -11.84 10.60
C LEU A 150 0.56 -12.45 9.27
N GLY A 151 -0.21 -11.72 8.46
CA GLY A 151 -0.68 -12.19 7.16
C GLY A 151 0.44 -12.43 6.16
N TRP A 152 1.32 -11.44 5.99
CA TRP A 152 2.49 -11.59 5.12
C TRP A 152 3.40 -12.73 5.58
N GLY A 153 3.72 -12.76 6.88
CA GLY A 153 4.61 -13.74 7.49
C GLY A 153 4.04 -15.15 7.42
N ALA A 154 2.75 -15.34 7.70
CA ALA A 154 2.11 -16.65 7.60
C ALA A 154 2.13 -17.18 6.16
N ASP A 155 1.92 -16.33 5.14
CA ASP A 155 2.07 -16.81 3.77
C ASP A 155 3.52 -17.24 3.50
N ARG A 156 4.51 -16.43 3.88
CA ARG A 156 5.94 -16.64 3.56
C ARG A 156 6.60 -17.77 4.33
N VAL A 157 6.40 -17.83 5.64
CA VAL A 157 7.11 -18.74 6.55
C VAL A 157 6.54 -20.14 6.50
N LEU A 158 5.21 -20.28 6.31
CA LEU A 158 4.54 -21.57 6.32
C LEU A 158 4.58 -22.30 4.96
N ARG A 159 5.23 -21.72 3.94
CA ARG A 159 5.39 -22.40 2.64
C ARG A 159 6.23 -23.66 2.79
N ARG A 160 5.85 -24.72 2.07
CA ARG A 160 6.56 -26.00 2.11
C ARG A 160 8.00 -25.91 1.58
N ASP A 161 8.32 -24.91 0.76
CA ASP A 161 9.64 -24.62 0.18
C ASP A 161 10.55 -23.77 1.09
N HIS A 162 10.08 -23.38 2.27
CA HIS A 162 10.87 -22.56 3.21
C HIS A 162 12.17 -23.28 3.57
N ARG A 163 13.30 -22.56 3.43
CA ARG A 163 14.73 -22.98 3.41
C ARG A 163 15.14 -24.05 4.44
N LEU A 164 14.36 -24.25 5.49
CA LEU A 164 14.50 -25.26 6.52
C LEU A 164 14.33 -26.70 5.98
N ARG A 165 13.37 -26.95 5.06
CA ARG A 165 13.18 -28.28 4.46
C ARG A 165 14.24 -28.61 3.41
N ALA A 166 14.76 -27.64 2.66
CA ALA A 166 15.89 -27.86 1.76
C ALA A 166 17.15 -28.31 2.52
N ARG A 167 17.38 -27.77 3.73
CA ARG A 167 18.48 -28.19 4.63
C ARG A 167 18.24 -29.56 5.27
N ILE A 168 17.00 -29.87 5.67
CA ILE A 168 16.64 -31.18 6.24
C ILE A 168 16.62 -32.27 5.17
N ALA A 169 16.13 -31.98 3.96
CA ALA A 169 16.17 -32.87 2.80
C ALA A 169 17.61 -33.10 2.33
N ALA A 170 18.46 -32.06 2.30
CA ALA A 170 19.88 -32.21 2.00
C ALA A 170 20.61 -33.10 3.04
N ARG A 171 20.29 -32.97 4.33
CA ARG A 171 20.83 -33.86 5.39
C ARG A 171 20.28 -35.29 5.31
N ALA A 172 19.00 -35.46 4.97
CA ALA A 172 18.39 -36.78 4.74
C ALA A 172 18.92 -37.46 3.47
N LEU A 173 19.30 -36.69 2.44
CA LEU A 173 19.93 -37.21 1.22
C LEU A 173 21.40 -37.58 1.43
N VAL A 174 22.13 -36.84 2.29
CA VAL A 174 23.51 -37.19 2.69
C VAL A 174 23.54 -38.47 3.53
N LEU A 175 22.54 -38.71 4.38
CA LEU A 175 22.41 -39.97 5.13
C LEU A 175 21.92 -41.16 4.29
N ARG A 176 21.27 -40.93 3.12
CA ARG A 176 20.96 -41.97 2.12
C ARG A 176 22.05 -42.14 1.05
N GLY A 177 23.04 -41.25 0.98
CA GLY A 177 24.11 -41.22 -0.03
C GLY A 177 25.33 -42.11 0.24
N HIS A 178 25.31 -42.91 1.32
CA HIS A 178 26.33 -43.93 1.57
C HIS A 178 26.01 -45.30 0.94
N GLY A 179 24.80 -45.50 0.41
CA GLY A 179 24.37 -46.78 -0.16
C GLY A 179 24.45 -46.92 -1.70
N LEU A 180 24.76 -45.86 -2.46
CA LEU A 180 24.63 -45.87 -3.93
C LEU A 180 25.82 -45.28 -4.68
N ARG A 181 27.04 -45.47 -4.17
CA ARG A 181 28.29 -45.09 -4.89
C ARG A 181 28.86 -46.18 -5.81
N VAL A 182 28.14 -47.29 -6.02
CA VAL A 182 28.66 -48.42 -6.82
C VAL A 182 28.15 -48.45 -8.27
N LEU A 183 27.13 -47.67 -8.65
CA LEU A 183 26.58 -47.75 -10.01
C LEU A 183 26.42 -46.38 -10.66
N ARG A 184 27.45 -45.97 -11.40
CA ARG A 184 27.42 -45.30 -12.72
C ARG A 184 28.70 -44.51 -12.96
N ARG A 185 29.76 -45.26 -13.28
CA ARG A 185 30.75 -44.78 -14.26
C ARG A 185 30.22 -45.10 -15.67
N ILE A 186 30.69 -44.33 -16.65
CA ILE A 186 30.54 -44.52 -18.12
C ILE A 186 29.21 -43.91 -18.65
N ARG A 187 29.12 -42.91 -19.56
CA ARG A 187 30.02 -42.35 -20.59
C ARG A 187 29.95 -40.83 -20.65
N ALA A 188 31.12 -40.23 -20.88
CA ALA A 188 31.28 -38.89 -21.41
C ALA A 188 31.06 -38.88 -22.93
N ALA A 189 30.27 -37.93 -23.43
CA ALA A 189 30.42 -37.39 -24.78
C ALA A 189 29.66 -36.05 -24.89
N SER A 190 30.33 -35.04 -25.45
CA SER A 190 29.81 -33.76 -25.96
C SER A 190 29.41 -32.65 -24.96
N LEU A 191 30.42 -31.99 -24.37
CA LEU A 191 30.26 -30.74 -23.59
C LEU A 191 30.75 -29.47 -24.32
N ARG A 192 30.99 -29.52 -25.63
CA ARG A 192 31.57 -28.37 -26.37
C ARG A 192 30.56 -27.48 -27.11
N GLY A 193 29.29 -27.87 -27.21
CA GLY A 193 28.23 -27.02 -27.82
C GLY A 193 27.46 -26.14 -26.82
N LEU A 194 27.37 -26.55 -25.55
CA LEU A 194 26.48 -25.91 -24.57
C LEU A 194 27.09 -24.63 -23.96
N ALA A 195 28.42 -24.56 -23.84
CA ALA A 195 29.10 -23.41 -23.26
C ALA A 195 28.99 -22.13 -24.12
N ALA A 196 29.01 -22.28 -25.45
CA ALA A 196 28.91 -21.14 -26.38
C ALA A 196 27.48 -20.56 -26.47
N ALA A 197 26.45 -21.40 -26.40
CA ALA A 197 25.06 -20.95 -26.37
C ALA A 197 24.69 -20.27 -25.04
N VAL A 198 25.24 -20.74 -23.91
CA VAL A 198 25.04 -20.13 -22.59
C VAL A 198 25.76 -18.80 -22.46
N ALA A 199 26.98 -18.66 -23.00
CA ALA A 199 27.72 -17.40 -23.00
C ALA A 199 27.05 -16.31 -23.87
N MET A 200 26.50 -16.70 -25.02
CA MET A 200 25.80 -15.78 -25.94
C MET A 200 24.41 -15.39 -25.43
N ALA A 201 23.69 -16.29 -24.77
CA ALA A 201 22.46 -15.97 -24.05
C ALA A 201 22.70 -15.08 -22.81
N ALA A 202 23.82 -15.25 -22.11
CA ALA A 202 24.21 -14.39 -20.98
C ALA A 202 24.62 -12.97 -21.44
N ALA A 203 25.27 -12.85 -22.60
CA ALA A 203 25.63 -11.56 -23.19
C ALA A 203 24.42 -10.77 -23.71
N LEU A 204 23.39 -11.47 -24.22
CA LEU A 204 22.11 -10.85 -24.63
C LEU A 204 21.22 -10.43 -23.45
N TRP A 205 21.52 -10.86 -22.22
CA TRP A 205 20.84 -10.44 -21.00
C TRP A 205 21.53 -9.27 -20.28
N ALA A 206 22.74 -8.91 -20.66
CA ALA A 206 23.54 -7.89 -19.97
C ALA A 206 23.18 -6.44 -20.34
N GLY A 207 22.26 -6.22 -21.27
CA GLY A 207 21.99 -4.89 -21.87
C GLY A 207 20.67 -4.22 -21.51
N THR A 208 19.82 -4.79 -20.65
CA THR A 208 18.63 -4.06 -20.18
C THR A 208 18.99 -3.34 -18.88
N ALA A 209 19.06 -2.01 -18.93
CA ALA A 209 18.85 -1.21 -17.72
C ALA A 209 17.45 -1.57 -17.23
N ARG A 210 17.35 -2.55 -16.31
CA ARG A 210 16.06 -2.98 -15.75
C ARG A 210 15.42 -1.74 -15.15
N ALA A 211 14.19 -1.48 -15.53
CA ALA A 211 13.42 -0.45 -14.90
C ALA A 211 13.22 -0.85 -13.43
N GLU A 212 13.72 -0.01 -12.53
CA GLU A 212 13.80 -0.26 -11.09
C GLU A 212 12.50 0.21 -10.44
N ILE A 213 11.91 -0.61 -9.57
CA ILE A 213 10.76 -0.18 -8.77
C ILE A 213 11.27 0.20 -7.39
N GLU A 214 10.85 1.37 -6.94
CA GLU A 214 11.15 1.87 -5.61
C GLU A 214 9.84 2.09 -4.85
N LEU A 215 9.71 1.46 -3.70
CA LEU A 215 8.62 1.71 -2.76
C LEU A 215 9.14 2.59 -1.63
N SER A 216 8.40 3.63 -1.28
CA SER A 216 8.79 4.59 -0.23
C SER A 216 7.67 4.78 0.77
N LEU A 217 8.05 4.83 2.04
CA LEU A 217 7.19 5.25 3.16
C LEU A 217 7.87 6.44 3.83
N TYR A 218 7.10 7.47 4.15
CA TYR A 218 7.60 8.64 4.86
C TYR A 218 6.57 9.19 5.85
N GLY A 219 7.08 9.96 6.80
CA GLY A 219 6.33 10.81 7.71
C GLY A 219 7.13 12.08 7.99
N GLY A 220 6.55 13.03 8.71
CA GLY A 220 7.17 14.33 8.87
C GLY A 220 6.31 15.33 9.62
N VAL A 221 6.77 16.58 9.60
CA VAL A 221 6.02 17.72 10.13
C VAL A 221 5.40 18.45 8.95
N GLN A 222 4.09 18.68 9.03
CA GLN A 222 3.28 19.34 8.02
C GLN A 222 2.63 20.59 8.61
N THR A 223 2.64 21.67 7.83
CA THR A 223 1.99 22.94 8.12
C THR A 223 1.04 23.30 6.99
N ALA A 224 0.08 24.18 7.26
CA ALA A 224 -0.82 24.74 6.27
C ALA A 224 -0.94 26.25 6.53
N PRO A 225 -0.78 27.11 5.50
CA PRO A 225 -1.07 28.53 5.64
C PRO A 225 -2.58 28.76 5.64
N HIS A 226 -2.98 30.01 5.89
CA HIS A 226 -4.37 30.45 5.84
C HIS A 226 -4.96 30.28 4.44
N SER A 227 -6.27 30.06 4.35
CA SER A 227 -6.98 30.11 3.08
C SER A 227 -8.43 30.55 3.21
N THR A 228 -9.03 30.92 2.08
CA THR A 228 -10.43 31.29 2.03
C THR A 228 -11.32 30.05 2.02
N ILE A 229 -12.36 30.06 2.85
CA ILE A 229 -13.50 29.16 2.75
C ILE A 229 -14.68 29.90 2.12
N ARG A 230 -15.54 29.17 1.42
CA ARG A 230 -16.80 29.69 0.87
C ARG A 230 -17.94 28.80 1.32
N HIS A 231 -18.88 29.38 2.07
CA HIS A 231 -20.04 28.70 2.60
C HIS A 231 -21.32 29.09 1.82
N PRO A 232 -22.28 28.17 1.62
CA PRO A 232 -23.56 28.46 0.98
C PRO A 232 -24.35 29.61 1.62
N THR A 233 -24.32 29.75 2.95
CA THR A 233 -25.12 30.77 3.66
C THR A 233 -24.31 31.87 4.34
N LEU A 234 -23.03 31.64 4.66
CA LEU A 234 -22.20 32.60 5.41
C LEU A 234 -21.29 33.44 4.50
N GLY A 235 -21.18 33.08 3.22
CA GLY A 235 -20.31 33.77 2.27
C GLY A 235 -18.84 33.35 2.38
N ASN A 236 -17.93 34.25 2.02
CA ASN A 236 -16.49 33.98 2.03
C ASN A 236 -15.89 34.39 3.38
N ASP A 237 -14.99 33.56 3.91
CA ASP A 237 -14.25 33.84 5.14
C ASP A 237 -12.80 33.37 5.04
N PHE A 238 -11.90 33.88 5.87
CA PHE A 238 -10.46 33.58 5.85
C PHE A 238 -10.03 32.81 7.10
N VAL A 239 -9.68 31.54 6.94
CA VAL A 239 -9.46 30.60 8.03
C VAL A 239 -7.97 30.33 8.23
N GLN A 240 -7.55 30.33 9.49
CA GLN A 240 -6.23 29.85 9.88
C GLN A 240 -6.23 28.33 10.04
N TRP A 241 -5.55 27.64 9.13
CA TRP A 241 -5.34 26.20 9.21
C TRP A 241 -4.13 25.85 10.08
N GLN A 242 -4.20 24.70 10.74
CA GLN A 242 -3.08 24.09 11.43
C GLN A 242 -3.00 22.61 11.07
N GLY A 243 -1.78 22.13 10.83
CA GLY A 243 -1.52 20.70 10.68
C GLY A 243 -1.47 20.01 12.05
N ASP A 244 -1.88 18.75 12.10
CA ASP A 244 -1.71 17.90 13.28
C ASP A 244 -0.98 16.62 12.90
N SER A 245 0.34 16.75 12.67
CA SER A 245 1.12 15.71 12.02
C SER A 245 1.31 14.44 12.85
N PHE A 246 1.19 14.53 14.17
CA PHE A 246 1.49 13.41 15.08
C PHE A 246 0.25 12.87 15.78
N ALA A 247 -0.87 13.60 15.81
CA ALA A 247 -2.13 13.05 16.29
C ALA A 247 -2.66 12.00 15.33
N MET A 248 -3.22 10.92 15.87
CA MET A 248 -3.75 9.81 15.08
C MET A 248 -5.00 10.23 14.29
N PRO A 249 -5.14 9.80 13.02
CA PRO A 249 -4.11 9.17 12.17
C PRO A 249 -2.97 10.17 11.84
N PRO A 250 -1.68 9.78 11.87
CA PRO A 250 -0.58 10.74 11.71
C PRO A 250 -0.47 11.21 10.25
N TYR A 251 0.32 12.25 10.01
CA TYR A 251 0.77 12.61 8.68
C TYR A 251 1.74 11.53 8.14
N TYR A 252 1.45 10.99 6.96
CA TYR A 252 2.34 10.04 6.29
C TYR A 252 2.10 10.00 4.78
N GLY A 253 2.98 9.33 4.06
CA GLY A 253 2.67 8.95 2.68
C GLY A 253 3.38 7.71 2.20
N LEU A 254 2.79 7.15 1.15
CA LEU A 254 3.20 5.93 0.48
C LEU A 254 3.39 6.24 -0.99
N ARG A 255 4.56 5.94 -1.53
CA ARG A 255 4.92 6.23 -2.92
C ARG A 255 5.49 4.99 -3.58
N ALA A 256 5.01 4.68 -4.77
CA ALA A 256 5.59 3.67 -5.65
C ALA A 256 6.11 4.33 -6.92
N THR A 257 7.42 4.25 -7.15
CA THR A 257 8.11 4.87 -8.28
C THR A 257 8.69 3.79 -9.18
N TRP A 258 8.38 3.88 -10.47
CA TRP A 258 9.01 3.13 -11.54
C TRP A 258 10.07 3.99 -12.23
N TRP A 259 11.34 3.68 -12.02
CA TRP A 259 12.47 4.35 -12.66
C TRP A 259 12.66 3.81 -14.08
N ARG A 260 12.24 4.60 -15.07
CA ARG A 260 12.39 4.27 -16.49
C ARG A 260 13.86 4.21 -16.91
N ASN A 261 14.70 5.05 -16.30
CA ASN A 261 16.14 5.07 -16.51
C ASN A 261 16.86 5.61 -15.26
N ALA A 262 18.17 5.80 -15.33
CA ALA A 262 18.98 6.30 -14.21
C ALA A 262 18.52 7.68 -13.68
N ARG A 263 17.83 8.49 -14.49
CA ARG A 263 17.46 9.88 -14.16
C ARG A 263 15.98 10.10 -13.96
N PHE A 264 15.12 9.43 -14.72
CA PHE A 264 13.68 9.72 -14.76
C PHE A 264 12.84 8.55 -14.25
N GLY A 265 11.85 8.86 -13.43
CA GLY A 265 10.89 7.91 -12.89
C GLY A 265 9.47 8.45 -12.93
N TYR A 266 8.50 7.54 -12.89
CA TYR A 266 7.08 7.83 -12.83
C TYR A 266 6.48 7.07 -11.66
N GLY A 267 5.55 7.65 -10.92
CA GLY A 267 5.02 6.96 -9.74
C GLY A 267 3.63 7.38 -9.35
N VAL A 268 2.98 6.53 -8.55
CA VAL A 268 1.77 6.90 -7.84
C VAL A 268 2.13 7.18 -6.38
N GLU A 269 1.47 8.14 -5.79
CA GLU A 269 1.66 8.49 -4.40
C GLU A 269 0.33 8.77 -3.71
N PHE A 270 0.20 8.23 -2.51
CA PHE A 270 -0.82 8.60 -1.54
C PHE A 270 -0.17 9.43 -0.44
N ASN A 271 -0.70 10.63 -0.20
CA ASN A 271 -0.27 11.53 0.86
C ASN A 271 -1.43 11.81 1.81
N HIS A 272 -1.30 11.36 3.05
CA HIS A 272 -2.21 11.66 4.15
C HIS A 272 -1.77 12.98 4.79
N ALA A 273 -2.30 14.09 4.27
CA ALA A 273 -2.15 15.42 4.84
C ALA A 273 -3.33 15.76 5.75
N LYS A 274 -3.15 16.57 6.78
CA LYS A 274 -4.20 16.90 7.77
C LYS A 274 -4.25 18.40 8.03
N VAL A 275 -5.45 18.95 8.15
CA VAL A 275 -5.63 20.31 8.65
C VAL A 275 -6.88 20.43 9.52
N TYR A 276 -6.84 21.31 10.50
CA TYR A 276 -8.00 21.78 11.26
C TYR A 276 -7.98 23.31 11.36
N ALA A 277 -9.15 23.92 11.48
CA ALA A 277 -9.26 25.35 11.78
C ALA A 277 -8.92 25.60 13.26
N ARG A 278 -8.09 26.60 13.56
CA ARG A 278 -7.73 26.92 14.96
C ARG A 278 -8.88 27.45 15.80
N ASP A 279 -9.77 28.21 15.18
CA ASP A 279 -10.91 28.85 15.85
C ASP A 279 -12.18 28.68 15.00
N PRO A 280 -12.70 27.44 14.89
CA PRO A 280 -13.82 27.14 14.00
C PRO A 280 -15.09 27.92 14.37
N LEU A 281 -15.29 28.22 15.67
CA LEU A 281 -16.47 28.92 16.17
C LEU A 281 -16.53 30.36 15.65
N SER A 282 -15.40 31.06 15.56
CA SER A 282 -15.34 32.41 14.97
C SER A 282 -15.77 32.45 13.50
N HIS A 283 -15.74 31.30 12.83
CA HIS A 283 -16.11 31.11 11.43
C HIS A 283 -17.50 30.47 11.26
N GLY A 284 -18.26 30.30 12.35
CA GLY A 284 -19.61 29.72 12.31
C GLY A 284 -19.66 28.19 12.29
N TYR A 285 -18.60 27.52 12.75
CA TYR A 285 -18.50 26.06 12.81
C TYR A 285 -18.21 25.55 14.22
N GLU A 286 -18.88 24.49 14.65
CA GLU A 286 -18.46 23.70 15.81
C GLU A 286 -17.24 22.85 15.46
N LYS A 287 -17.20 22.34 14.22
CA LYS A 287 -16.05 21.63 13.65
C LYS A 287 -15.79 22.05 12.20
N LEU A 288 -14.53 22.32 11.88
CA LEU A 288 -14.08 22.64 10.52
C LEU A 288 -12.71 22.00 10.28
N GLU A 289 -12.73 20.72 9.92
CA GLU A 289 -11.54 19.90 9.91
C GLU A 289 -11.48 18.89 8.76
N PHE A 290 -10.25 18.55 8.40
CA PHE A 290 -9.86 17.45 7.52
C PHE A 290 -8.76 16.63 8.21
N THR A 291 -8.97 16.30 9.49
CA THR A 291 -8.00 15.66 10.39
C THR A 291 -7.93 14.15 10.20
N ASP A 292 -8.96 13.49 9.69
CA ASP A 292 -8.86 12.12 9.18
C ASP A 292 -8.25 12.05 7.77
N GLY A 293 -7.88 13.23 7.23
CA GLY A 293 -6.94 13.44 6.15
C GLY A 293 -7.56 14.11 4.93
N LEU A 294 -6.83 15.02 4.29
CA LEU A 294 -7.06 15.56 2.95
C LEU A 294 -6.88 14.50 1.86
N ASN A 295 -6.04 13.50 2.14
CA ASN A 295 -5.78 12.30 1.33
C ASN A 295 -5.62 12.58 -0.17
N LEU A 296 -4.40 12.93 -0.56
CA LEU A 296 -4.06 13.26 -1.94
C LEU A 296 -3.53 12.02 -2.65
N VAL A 297 -4.15 11.66 -3.78
CA VAL A 297 -3.67 10.57 -4.66
C VAL A 297 -3.14 11.21 -5.93
N THR A 298 -1.84 11.08 -6.19
CA THR A 298 -1.17 11.77 -7.30
C THR A 298 -0.39 10.82 -8.21
N LEU A 299 -0.34 11.17 -9.50
CA LEU A 299 0.58 10.62 -10.48
C LEU A 299 1.76 11.60 -10.63
N ASN A 300 2.97 11.07 -10.58
CA ASN A 300 4.18 11.85 -10.38
C ASN A 300 5.23 11.56 -11.44
N VAL A 301 5.95 12.60 -11.83
CA VAL A 301 7.19 12.51 -12.59
C VAL A 301 8.35 12.91 -11.67
N TRP A 302 9.41 12.12 -11.69
CA TRP A 302 10.60 12.29 -10.86
C TRP A 302 11.83 12.48 -11.73
N ARG A 303 12.74 13.35 -11.28
CA ARG A 303 14.09 13.46 -11.81
C ARG A 303 15.10 13.35 -10.67
N ARG A 304 16.06 12.43 -10.80
CA ARG A 304 17.19 12.26 -9.87
C ARG A 304 18.53 12.51 -10.55
N TRP A 305 19.52 12.96 -9.79
CA TRP A 305 20.90 13.14 -10.25
C TRP A 305 21.83 12.21 -9.48
N GLN A 306 22.48 11.30 -10.21
CA GLN A 306 23.41 10.32 -9.66
C GLN A 306 24.85 10.81 -9.83
N GLY A 307 25.79 10.27 -9.06
CA GLY A 307 27.23 10.58 -9.18
C GLY A 307 27.92 10.95 -7.86
N GLY A 308 27.18 11.02 -6.75
CA GLY A 308 27.73 11.23 -5.42
C GLY A 308 27.14 10.27 -4.38
N ARG A 309 27.60 10.40 -3.13
CA ARG A 309 27.08 9.63 -1.98
C ARG A 309 25.61 9.95 -1.67
N LEU A 310 25.19 11.18 -1.96
CA LEU A 310 23.82 11.66 -1.88
C LEU A 310 23.23 11.76 -3.29
N THR A 311 22.01 11.27 -3.49
CA THR A 311 21.27 11.37 -4.75
C THR A 311 20.14 12.39 -4.59
N PRO A 312 20.34 13.66 -4.98
CA PRO A 312 19.28 14.66 -4.98
C PRO A 312 18.23 14.35 -6.06
N TYR A 313 16.99 14.75 -5.79
CA TYR A 313 15.86 14.57 -6.70
C TYR A 313 14.82 15.67 -6.55
N VAL A 314 14.05 15.84 -7.62
CA VAL A 314 12.83 16.65 -7.64
C VAL A 314 11.69 15.85 -8.24
N GLY A 315 10.47 16.19 -7.87
CA GLY A 315 9.27 15.62 -8.44
C GLY A 315 8.12 16.59 -8.50
N ALA A 316 7.23 16.35 -9.44
CA ALA A 316 5.97 17.06 -9.56
C ALA A 316 4.87 16.05 -9.92
N GLY A 317 3.66 16.30 -9.43
CA GLY A 317 2.52 15.46 -9.76
C GLY A 317 1.19 16.16 -9.66
N LEU A 318 0.22 15.52 -10.28
CA LEU A 318 -1.17 15.94 -10.36
C LEU A 318 -2.07 14.76 -9.97
N GLY A 319 -3.22 15.07 -9.40
CA GLY A 319 -4.04 14.07 -8.76
C GLY A 319 -5.38 14.60 -8.30
N ILE A 320 -5.96 13.87 -7.36
CA ILE A 320 -7.24 14.18 -6.73
C ILE A 320 -7.09 14.23 -5.22
N ALA A 321 -7.94 15.03 -4.59
CA ALA A 321 -8.11 15.08 -3.15
C ALA A 321 -9.35 14.30 -2.74
N VAL A 322 -9.19 13.40 -1.77
CA VAL A 322 -10.25 12.56 -1.21
C VAL A 322 -10.36 12.80 0.29
N PRO A 323 -10.65 14.04 0.74
CA PRO A 323 -10.66 14.35 2.16
C PRO A 323 -11.70 13.56 2.92
N HIS A 324 -11.40 13.25 4.18
CA HIS A 324 -12.41 12.97 5.18
C HIS A 324 -12.95 14.29 5.68
N VAL A 325 -14.16 14.64 5.25
CA VAL A 325 -14.83 15.88 5.64
C VAL A 325 -15.35 15.70 7.06
N GLU A 326 -14.92 16.55 7.99
CA GLU A 326 -15.47 16.66 9.34
C GLU A 326 -15.87 18.11 9.57
N VAL A 327 -17.09 18.44 9.16
CA VAL A 327 -17.60 19.81 9.13
C VAL A 327 -18.98 19.87 9.77
N GLU A 328 -19.11 20.70 10.80
CA GLU A 328 -20.34 20.89 11.57
C GLU A 328 -20.58 22.40 11.72
N PRO A 329 -21.45 23.00 10.88
CA PRO A 329 -21.88 24.38 11.09
C PRO A 329 -22.64 24.49 12.41
N VAL A 330 -22.54 25.64 13.09
CA VAL A 330 -23.18 25.84 14.41
C VAL A 330 -24.69 25.58 14.34
N GLY A 331 -25.17 24.69 15.22
CA GLY A 331 -26.59 24.33 15.28
C GLY A 331 -27.11 23.50 14.10
N GLN A 332 -26.23 22.90 13.30
CA GLN A 332 -26.56 22.04 12.16
C GLN A 332 -25.99 20.63 12.33
N VAL A 333 -26.34 19.72 11.43
CA VAL A 333 -25.82 18.35 11.45
C VAL A 333 -24.35 18.28 10.99
N LEU A 334 -23.58 17.42 11.66
CA LEU A 334 -22.20 17.08 11.28
C LEU A 334 -22.18 16.33 9.95
N THR A 335 -21.39 16.83 9.01
CA THR A 335 -20.95 16.10 7.81
C THR A 335 -19.69 15.31 8.15
N TYR A 336 -19.75 13.99 8.05
CA TYR A 336 -18.65 13.10 8.42
C TYR A 336 -18.44 11.99 7.38
N GLY A 337 -17.37 12.07 6.59
CA GLY A 337 -17.03 11.01 5.65
C GLY A 337 -16.11 11.41 4.50
N TYR A 338 -15.67 10.41 3.73
CA TYR A 338 -14.84 10.61 2.56
C TYR A 338 -15.61 11.14 1.36
N GLN A 339 -15.05 12.16 0.70
CA GLN A 339 -15.58 12.71 -0.53
C GLN A 339 -14.46 12.98 -1.53
N VAL A 340 -14.70 12.77 -2.83
CA VAL A 340 -13.79 13.25 -3.88
C VAL A 340 -14.12 14.72 -4.13
N THR A 341 -13.24 15.62 -3.71
CA THR A 341 -13.59 17.05 -3.60
C THR A 341 -12.95 17.93 -4.66
N GLY A 342 -11.89 17.47 -5.33
CA GLY A 342 -11.29 18.24 -6.42
C GLY A 342 -9.86 17.84 -6.77
N PRO A 343 -9.20 18.63 -7.63
CA PRO A 343 -7.85 18.36 -8.09
C PRO A 343 -6.81 18.61 -6.99
N ALA A 344 -5.68 17.93 -7.10
CA ALA A 344 -4.50 18.10 -6.27
C ALA A 344 -3.23 18.22 -7.12
N LEU A 345 -2.28 19.00 -6.64
CA LEU A 345 -0.93 19.16 -7.20
C LEU A 345 0.09 18.98 -6.08
N GLN A 346 1.23 18.38 -6.40
CA GLN A 346 2.38 18.36 -5.49
C GLN A 346 3.69 18.71 -6.18
N LEU A 347 4.58 19.33 -5.42
CA LEU A 347 5.98 19.58 -5.74
C LEU A 347 6.86 19.04 -4.62
N VAL A 348 7.95 18.38 -5.00
CA VAL A 348 8.86 17.73 -4.06
C VAL A 348 10.29 18.04 -4.44
N ALA A 349 11.11 18.34 -3.45
CA ALA A 349 12.56 18.47 -3.59
C ALA A 349 13.23 17.78 -2.39
N GLY A 350 14.17 16.88 -2.66
CA GLY A 350 14.78 16.07 -1.60
C GLY A 350 16.06 15.42 -2.02
N ALA A 351 16.58 14.58 -1.13
CA ALA A 351 17.77 13.81 -1.41
C ALA A 351 17.74 12.45 -0.69
N SER A 352 18.28 11.43 -1.35
CA SER A 352 18.36 10.07 -0.84
C SER A 352 19.81 9.64 -0.60
N LEU A 353 20.01 8.88 0.48
CA LEU A 353 21.27 8.27 0.90
C LEU A 353 21.09 6.75 0.84
N PRO A 354 21.76 6.04 -0.08
CA PRO A 354 21.73 4.59 -0.11
C PRO A 354 22.37 4.02 1.17
N LEU A 355 21.65 3.13 1.84
CA LEU A 355 22.13 2.40 3.03
C LEU A 355 22.81 1.09 2.62
N ASN A 356 22.26 0.42 1.60
CA ASN A 356 22.80 -0.79 0.99
C ASN A 356 22.24 -0.96 -0.44
N GLY A 357 22.39 -2.14 -1.04
CA GLY A 357 21.95 -2.41 -2.42
C GLY A 357 20.44 -2.30 -2.66
N ASN A 358 19.60 -2.33 -1.63
CA ASN A 358 18.14 -2.27 -1.77
C ASN A 358 17.49 -1.15 -0.97
N TRP A 359 18.09 -0.70 0.13
CA TRP A 359 17.51 0.28 1.03
C TRP A 359 18.17 1.65 0.91
N ALA A 360 17.38 2.71 0.98
CA ALA A 360 17.84 4.10 1.07
C ALA A 360 17.05 4.87 2.13
N LEU A 361 17.71 5.79 2.82
CA LEU A 361 17.07 6.83 3.64
C LEU A 361 16.90 8.08 2.78
N PHE A 362 15.83 8.85 2.97
CA PHE A 362 15.69 10.14 2.30
C PHE A 362 15.11 11.21 3.23
N GLY A 363 15.43 12.46 2.91
CA GLY A 363 14.76 13.63 3.43
C GLY A 363 14.23 14.47 2.27
N GLU A 364 13.01 14.99 2.39
CA GLU A 364 12.40 15.84 1.37
C GLU A 364 11.55 16.96 1.94
N TRP A 365 11.53 18.08 1.24
CA TRP A 365 10.45 19.05 1.34
C TRP A 365 9.35 18.68 0.35
N LYS A 366 8.09 18.85 0.76
CA LYS A 366 6.91 18.61 -0.05
C LYS A 366 5.92 19.77 0.10
N GLY A 367 5.60 20.41 -1.01
CA GLY A 367 4.51 21.36 -1.12
C GLY A 367 3.33 20.73 -1.83
N THR A 368 2.12 20.88 -1.31
CA THR A 368 0.88 20.45 -1.98
C THR A 368 -0.08 21.61 -2.11
N TRP A 369 -0.90 21.56 -3.15
CA TRP A 369 -2.08 22.41 -3.33
C TRP A 369 -3.25 21.50 -3.69
N SER A 370 -4.40 21.72 -3.07
CA SER A 370 -5.63 20.99 -3.38
C SER A 370 -6.84 21.92 -3.32
N ARG A 371 -7.76 21.74 -4.26
CA ARG A 371 -9.07 22.38 -4.22
C ARG A 371 -10.10 21.40 -3.70
N HIS A 372 -10.93 21.86 -2.79
CA HIS A 372 -11.98 21.07 -2.16
C HIS A 372 -13.32 21.75 -2.39
N LYS A 373 -14.27 21.01 -2.94
CA LYS A 373 -15.69 21.28 -2.89
C LYS A 373 -16.36 20.08 -2.23
N ALA A 374 -16.74 20.23 -0.97
CA ALA A 374 -17.37 19.19 -0.16
C ALA A 374 -18.87 19.46 -0.04
N ASP A 375 -19.69 18.43 -0.25
CA ASP A 375 -21.13 18.48 -0.03
C ASP A 375 -21.40 18.31 1.47
N LEU A 376 -22.28 19.14 2.03
CA LEU A 376 -22.61 19.12 3.45
C LEU A 376 -23.96 18.43 3.67
N ASP A 377 -24.06 17.59 4.71
CA ASP A 377 -25.30 16.92 5.11
C ASP A 377 -26.37 17.93 5.61
N SER A 378 -25.92 19.11 6.07
CA SER A 378 -26.79 20.25 6.39
C SER A 378 -27.29 21.01 5.15
N GLY A 379 -26.83 20.65 3.97
CA GLY A 379 -27.20 21.24 2.69
C GLY A 379 -26.19 22.25 2.14
N GLY A 380 -26.03 22.26 0.81
CA GLY A 380 -25.08 23.12 0.11
C GLY A 380 -23.65 22.55 0.09
N THR A 381 -22.68 23.38 -0.29
CA THR A 381 -21.28 22.94 -0.49
C THR A 381 -20.26 23.86 0.16
N LEU A 382 -19.35 23.32 0.95
CA LEU A 382 -18.16 24.04 1.43
C LEU A 382 -17.08 24.00 0.35
N SER A 383 -16.58 25.16 -0.06
CA SER A 383 -15.45 25.25 -0.98
C SER A 383 -14.23 25.89 -0.34
N THR A 384 -13.05 25.30 -0.50
CA THR A 384 -11.79 25.86 -0.03
C THR A 384 -10.62 25.38 -0.88
N GLU A 385 -9.54 26.16 -0.89
CA GLU A 385 -8.25 25.74 -1.44
C GLU A 385 -7.25 25.63 -0.32
N ILE A 386 -6.52 24.52 -0.27
CA ILE A 386 -5.61 24.22 0.84
C ILE A 386 -4.23 23.98 0.26
N ILE A 387 -3.25 24.70 0.82
CA ILE A 387 -1.84 24.48 0.56
C ILE A 387 -1.25 23.79 1.79
N THR A 388 -0.36 22.82 1.60
CA THR A 388 0.42 22.29 2.73
C THR A 388 1.91 22.31 2.42
N ASN A 389 2.72 22.48 3.46
CA ASN A 389 4.17 22.41 3.40
C ASN A 389 4.65 21.38 4.42
N ALA A 390 5.41 20.38 3.99
CA ALA A 390 5.90 19.33 4.84
C ALA A 390 7.42 19.12 4.70
N LEU A 391 8.07 18.83 5.83
CA LEU A 391 9.43 18.32 5.90
C LEU A 391 9.38 16.86 6.34
N ASN A 392 9.84 15.98 5.45
CA ASN A 392 9.65 14.54 5.55
C ASN A 392 10.97 13.81 5.68
N ILE A 393 10.95 12.74 6.46
CA ILE A 393 11.98 11.71 6.49
C ILE A 393 11.32 10.39 6.14
N GLY A 394 11.98 9.60 5.29
CA GLY A 394 11.43 8.34 4.85
C GLY A 394 12.48 7.33 4.45
N VAL A 395 11.98 6.13 4.17
CA VAL A 395 12.79 4.99 3.74
C VAL A 395 12.26 4.49 2.41
N SER A 396 13.18 4.15 1.52
CA SER A 396 12.89 3.57 0.21
C SER A 396 13.48 2.17 0.09
N TYR A 397 12.75 1.28 -0.57
CA TYR A 397 13.19 -0.07 -0.93
C TYR A 397 13.11 -0.28 -2.44
N ARG A 398 14.21 -0.73 -3.05
CA ARG A 398 14.43 -0.92 -4.48
C ARG A 398 14.54 -2.40 -4.84
N PHE A 399 13.90 -2.82 -5.93
CA PHE A 399 13.97 -4.20 -6.44
C PHE A 399 13.78 -4.32 -7.96
#